data_AF-A0A6N6KCF5-F1
#
_entry.id   AF-A0A6N6KCF5-F1
#
_cell.length_a   1.000
_cell.length_b   1.000
_cell.length_c   1.000
_cell.angle_alpha   90.00
_cell.angle_beta   90.00
_cell.angle_gamma   90.00
#
_symmetry.space_group_name_H-M   'P 1'
#
loop_
_entity.id
_entity.type
_entity.pdbx_description
1 polymer ?
#
loop_
_entity_poly.entity_id
_entity_poly.type
_entity_poly.pdbx_seq_one_letter_code
_entity_poly.pdbx_strand_id
1 'polypeptide(L)'
;MKLISFFSFCLILSFSQSACGPQKNLSDNGSCRHYGVIKDFAGLDGCGLMIIDEIGQKLLPVKFPEQPLDLKDGQKIKFDFVEADAMSICMAEDKIVEITCIKVIPKDEDVAAQCIDVSKPMDIDWMKAAINLFSPEQIVKFAVDDQWLYLFKGNPVRVFDCYGVKVCDSGEVEMSKCMNLIPQDIGGEVIWQREYKND
;
A
#
# COMPACT_ATOMS: atom_id res chain seq x y z
N MET A 1 68.51 29.71 -45.15
CA MET A 1 67.16 29.10 -45.26
C MET A 1 66.46 29.25 -43.92
N LYS A 2 65.22 29.74 -43.95
CA LYS A 2 64.20 29.74 -42.87
C LYS A 2 63.91 28.26 -42.47
N LEU A 3 63.34 27.87 -41.32
CA LEU A 3 62.14 28.30 -40.59
C LEU A 3 62.25 27.76 -39.13
N ILE A 4 62.05 28.56 -38.09
CA ILE A 4 60.80 28.84 -37.34
C ILE A 4 60.46 27.76 -36.29
N SER A 5 60.66 28.20 -35.03
CA SER A 5 60.13 27.67 -33.78
C SER A 5 58.62 27.91 -33.70
N PHE A 6 57.85 26.91 -33.24
CA PHE A 6 56.46 27.07 -32.84
C PHE A 6 56.23 26.55 -31.43
N PHE A 7 55.85 27.49 -30.57
CA PHE A 7 55.20 27.36 -29.29
C PHE A 7 53.90 26.53 -29.41
N SER A 8 53.68 25.59 -28.48
CA SER A 8 52.35 25.08 -28.09
C SER A 8 52.51 24.31 -26.77
N PHE A 9 52.32 24.92 -25.61
CA PHE A 9 51.04 25.13 -24.91
C PHE A 9 50.22 23.84 -24.76
N CYS A 10 50.47 23.09 -23.68
CA CYS A 10 49.46 22.19 -23.13
C CYS A 10 49.47 22.26 -21.60
N LEU A 11 48.43 22.95 -21.12
CA LEU A 11 47.91 23.06 -19.76
C LEU A 11 47.91 21.74 -18.96
N ILE A 12 48.46 21.84 -17.76
CA ILE A 12 47.95 21.41 -16.44
C ILE A 12 46.67 20.55 -16.47
N LEU A 13 46.77 19.33 -15.94
CA LEU A 13 45.67 18.65 -15.25
C LEU A 13 46.22 17.96 -14.00
N SER A 14 46.18 18.70 -12.89
CA SER A 14 46.39 18.22 -11.54
C SER A 14 45.26 17.24 -11.18
N PHE A 15 45.59 15.97 -11.02
CA PHE A 15 44.68 14.98 -10.46
C PHE A 15 44.56 15.19 -8.95
N SER A 16 43.56 15.96 -8.54
CA SER A 16 43.09 16.03 -7.16
C SER A 16 42.47 14.68 -6.80
N GLN A 17 43.15 13.89 -5.97
CA GLN A 17 42.56 12.71 -5.36
C GLN A 17 41.59 13.15 -4.27
N SER A 18 40.33 13.33 -4.65
CA SER A 18 39.22 13.34 -3.71
C SER A 18 39.10 11.93 -3.14
N ALA A 19 39.56 11.74 -1.91
CA ALA A 19 39.25 10.56 -1.11
C ALA A 19 37.75 10.57 -0.79
N CYS A 20 36.94 10.05 -1.71
CA CYS A 20 35.62 9.55 -1.37
C CYS A 20 35.84 8.39 -0.40
N GLY A 21 35.50 8.60 0.88
CA GLY A 21 35.32 7.50 1.80
C GLY A 21 34.29 6.52 1.23
N PRO A 22 34.33 5.24 1.63
CA PRO A 22 33.28 4.31 1.26
C PRO A 22 31.95 4.88 1.76
N GLN A 23 31.12 5.34 0.83
CA GLN A 23 29.71 5.53 1.10
C GLN A 23 29.23 4.17 1.61
N LYS A 24 28.79 4.14 2.87
CA LYS A 24 27.94 3.06 3.35
C LYS A 24 26.80 3.01 2.36
N ASN A 25 26.84 2.02 1.47
CA ASN A 25 25.67 1.56 0.76
C ASN A 25 24.63 1.36 1.85
N LEU A 26 23.63 2.26 1.89
CA LEU A 26 22.44 2.03 2.68
C LEU A 26 21.92 0.69 2.20
N SER A 27 21.97 -0.23 3.15
CA SER A 27 21.31 -1.51 3.16
C SER A 27 19.95 -1.43 2.45
N ASP A 28 19.93 -1.80 1.16
CA ASP A 28 18.73 -2.24 0.44
C ASP A 28 18.31 -3.59 1.03
N ASN A 29 17.83 -3.54 2.26
CA ASN A 29 17.52 -4.73 3.05
C ASN A 29 16.29 -4.49 3.94
N GLY A 30 15.31 -3.81 3.39
CA GLY A 30 13.95 -3.78 3.89
C GLY A 30 13.03 -3.99 2.70
N SER A 31 12.64 -5.23 2.42
CA SER A 31 11.50 -5.45 1.54
C SER A 31 10.34 -4.66 2.13
N CYS A 32 9.86 -3.59 1.48
CA CYS A 32 8.57 -3.00 1.83
C CYS A 32 7.57 -4.18 1.91
N ARG A 33 6.82 -4.32 3.01
CA ARG A 33 5.98 -5.51 3.28
C ARG A 33 4.48 -5.23 3.21
N HIS A 34 4.09 -3.99 3.48
CA HIS A 34 2.71 -3.56 3.54
C HIS A 34 2.26 -3.01 2.19
N TYR A 35 0.96 -3.09 1.94
CA TYR A 35 0.32 -2.51 0.75
C TYR A 35 -0.67 -1.47 1.21
N GLY A 36 -0.77 -0.39 0.46
CA GLY A 36 -1.71 0.66 0.81
C GLY A 36 -2.06 1.56 -0.34
N VAL A 37 -3.04 2.42 -0.09
CA VAL A 37 -3.48 3.45 -1.01
C VAL A 37 -3.28 4.80 -0.35
N ILE A 38 -2.60 5.71 -1.05
CA ILE A 38 -2.54 7.11 -0.66
C ILE A 38 -3.93 7.70 -0.77
N LYS A 39 -4.41 8.33 0.29
CA LYS A 39 -5.67 9.05 0.31
C LYS A 39 -5.50 10.47 0.80
N ASP A 40 -6.12 11.40 0.09
CA ASP A 40 -6.11 12.80 0.46
C ASP A 40 -7.26 13.12 1.42
N PHE A 41 -6.89 13.59 2.61
CA PHE A 41 -7.81 14.09 3.63
C PHE A 41 -7.69 15.62 3.82
N ALA A 42 -7.04 16.33 2.88
CA ALA A 42 -7.00 17.79 2.86
C ALA A 42 -8.43 18.34 2.74
N GLY A 43 -8.97 18.81 3.86
CA GLY A 43 -10.39 19.14 4.03
C GLY A 43 -10.88 18.86 5.46
N LEU A 44 -10.17 17.99 6.17
CA LEU A 44 -10.24 17.86 7.62
C LEU A 44 -9.11 18.69 8.26
N ASP A 45 -9.40 19.29 9.42
CA ASP A 45 -8.44 20.16 10.10
C ASP A 45 -7.20 19.36 10.48
N GLY A 46 -6.02 19.85 10.10
CA GLY A 46 -4.76 19.18 10.41
C GLY A 46 -4.43 17.92 9.61
N CYS A 47 -5.29 17.50 8.68
CA CYS A 47 -5.05 16.33 7.84
C CYS A 47 -4.42 16.70 6.49
N GLY A 48 -3.70 15.72 5.92
CA GLY A 48 -3.13 15.79 4.58
C GLY A 48 -3.24 14.43 3.89
N LEU A 49 -2.16 13.99 3.24
CA LEU A 49 -2.09 12.65 2.68
C LEU A 49 -1.94 11.60 3.79
N MET A 50 -2.77 10.58 3.74
CA MET A 50 -2.75 9.42 4.63
C MET A 50 -2.56 8.14 3.82
N ILE A 51 -2.17 7.06 4.50
CA ILE A 51 -2.12 5.72 3.91
C ILE A 51 -3.29 4.93 4.48
N ILE A 52 -4.12 4.39 3.60
CA ILE A 52 -5.06 3.33 3.96
C ILE A 52 -4.35 2.01 3.72
N ASP A 53 -4.07 1.25 4.78
CA ASP A 53 -3.37 -0.02 4.69
C ASP A 53 -4.29 -1.17 4.21
N GLU A 54 -3.71 -2.37 4.08
CA GLU A 54 -4.40 -3.59 3.65
C GLU A 54 -5.59 -4.03 4.53
N ILE A 55 -5.76 -3.48 5.73
CA ILE A 55 -6.89 -3.80 6.63
C ILE A 55 -7.81 -2.59 6.84
N GLY A 56 -7.56 -1.49 6.14
CA GLY A 56 -8.36 -0.27 6.17
C GLY A 56 -8.01 0.70 7.30
N GLN A 57 -6.88 0.50 8.00
CA GLN A 57 -6.40 1.47 8.98
C GLN A 57 -5.90 2.73 8.29
N LYS A 58 -6.23 3.87 8.89
CA LYS A 58 -5.77 5.19 8.47
C LYS A 58 -4.47 5.51 9.18
N LEU A 59 -3.37 5.41 8.46
CA LEU A 59 -2.05 5.76 8.97
C LEU A 59 -1.73 7.20 8.59
N LEU A 60 -1.32 8.02 9.55
CA LEU A 60 -0.82 9.38 9.34
C LEU A 60 0.72 9.38 9.27
N PRO A 61 1.31 9.56 8.09
CA PRO A 61 2.76 9.66 7.95
C PRO A 61 3.25 11.01 8.47
N VAL A 62 4.03 11.03 9.55
CA VAL A 62 4.73 12.25 10.00
C VAL A 62 6.08 12.43 9.32
N LYS A 63 6.58 11.37 8.66
CA LYS A 63 7.87 11.36 7.99
C LYS A 63 7.88 10.35 6.86
N PHE A 64 8.48 10.78 5.75
CA PHE A 64 8.79 9.94 4.59
C PHE A 64 10.31 9.77 4.47
N PRO A 65 10.80 8.72 3.80
CA PRO A 65 12.22 8.63 3.44
C PRO A 65 12.59 9.78 2.49
N GLU A 66 13.85 10.25 2.54
CA GLU A 66 14.34 11.46 1.84
C GLU A 66 14.35 11.40 0.30
N GLN A 67 13.68 10.42 -0.30
CA GLN A 67 13.52 10.28 -1.73
C GLN A 67 12.41 11.20 -2.26
N PRO A 68 12.57 11.80 -3.45
CA PRO A 68 11.50 12.58 -4.06
C PRO A 68 10.34 11.66 -4.42
N LEU A 69 9.20 11.83 -3.74
CA LEU A 69 7.98 11.08 -3.96
C LEU A 69 6.86 12.04 -4.36
N ASP A 70 6.38 11.90 -5.60
CA ASP A 70 5.17 12.57 -6.06
C ASP A 70 3.97 11.69 -5.68
N LEU A 71 3.54 11.78 -4.42
CA LEU A 71 2.39 11.04 -3.91
C LEU A 71 1.10 11.77 -4.27
N LYS A 72 0.15 11.04 -4.84
CA LYS A 72 -1.16 11.56 -5.24
C LYS A 72 -2.27 10.70 -4.66
N ASP A 73 -3.44 11.31 -4.48
CA ASP A 73 -4.64 10.58 -4.10
C ASP A 73 -4.88 9.39 -5.04
N GLY A 74 -5.25 8.24 -4.45
CA GLY A 74 -5.53 6.99 -5.15
C GLY A 74 -4.29 6.20 -5.59
N GLN A 75 -3.07 6.67 -5.26
CA GLN A 75 -1.86 5.97 -5.65
C GLN A 75 -1.62 4.73 -4.79
N LYS A 76 -1.49 3.57 -5.44
CA LYS A 76 -1.09 2.32 -4.77
C LYS A 76 0.39 2.36 -4.44
N ILE A 77 0.72 1.88 -3.25
CA ILE A 77 2.09 1.84 -2.75
C ILE A 77 2.37 0.49 -2.09
N LYS A 78 3.64 0.11 -2.12
CA LYS A 78 4.22 -0.86 -1.19
C LYS A 78 5.05 -0.08 -0.18
N PHE A 79 4.87 -0.34 1.11
CA PHE A 79 5.54 0.44 2.14
C PHE A 79 5.91 -0.40 3.37
N ASP A 80 6.66 0.21 4.28
CA ASP A 80 6.90 -0.30 5.62
C ASP A 80 7.03 0.90 6.56
N PHE A 81 6.77 0.69 7.84
CA PHE A 81 6.67 1.78 8.80
C PHE A 81 7.02 1.33 10.22
N VAL A 82 7.27 2.32 11.07
CA VAL A 82 7.30 2.17 12.52
C VAL A 82 6.31 3.15 13.13
N GLU A 83 5.70 2.79 14.25
CA GLU A 83 4.84 3.72 14.99
C GLU A 83 5.69 4.89 15.49
N ALA A 84 5.17 6.10 15.32
CA ALA A 84 5.82 7.33 15.73
C ALA A 84 5.21 7.80 17.06
N ASP A 85 6.06 8.17 18.01
CA ASP A 85 5.63 8.88 19.20
C ASP A 85 5.48 10.37 18.86
N ALA A 86 4.33 10.71 18.29
CA ALA A 86 3.99 12.05 17.86
C ALA A 86 2.53 12.37 18.20
N MET A 87 2.23 13.67 18.31
CA MET A 87 0.85 14.16 18.43
C MET A 87 0.43 14.80 17.12
N SER A 88 -0.82 14.59 16.75
CA SER A 88 -1.43 15.14 15.55
C SER A 88 -2.78 15.77 15.89
N ILE A 89 -3.15 16.76 15.08
CA ILE A 89 -4.45 17.43 15.16
C ILE A 89 -5.47 16.87 14.16
N CYS A 90 -5.05 15.96 13.26
CA CYS A 90 -5.90 15.39 12.21
C CYS A 90 -7.08 14.59 12.79
N MET A 91 -6.88 13.90 13.93
CA MET A 91 -7.90 13.10 14.65
C MET A 91 -8.66 12.07 13.78
N ALA A 92 -8.22 11.84 12.55
CA ALA A 92 -8.83 10.90 11.61
C ALA A 92 -8.00 9.61 11.49
N GLU A 93 -6.78 9.63 12.01
CA GLU A 93 -5.82 8.53 12.02
C GLU A 93 -6.10 7.51 13.11
N ASP A 94 -5.88 6.24 12.77
CA ASP A 94 -5.81 5.15 13.73
C ASP A 94 -4.41 5.05 14.35
N LYS A 95 -3.37 5.44 13.57
CA LYS A 95 -1.97 5.43 13.99
C LYS A 95 -1.17 6.54 13.32
N ILE A 96 -0.17 7.04 14.04
CA ILE A 96 0.83 7.98 13.54
C ILE A 96 2.13 7.20 13.29
N VAL A 97 2.72 7.36 12.11
CA VAL A 97 3.80 6.48 11.65
C VAL A 97 4.95 7.23 10.97
N GLU A 98 6.18 6.71 11.13
CA GLU A 98 7.31 7.05 10.27
C GLU A 98 7.46 5.99 9.17
N ILE A 99 7.41 6.42 7.92
CA ILE A 99 7.57 5.52 6.77
C ILE A 99 9.05 5.22 6.59
N THR A 100 9.41 3.94 6.70
CA THR A 100 10.79 3.46 6.59
C THR A 100 11.14 3.02 5.17
N CYS A 101 10.13 2.59 4.40
CA CYS A 101 10.23 2.17 3.01
C CYS A 101 8.96 2.57 2.28
N ILE A 102 9.05 3.08 1.05
CA ILE A 102 7.88 3.31 0.20
C ILE A 102 8.27 3.19 -1.27
N LYS A 103 7.44 2.48 -2.03
CA LYS A 103 7.56 2.29 -3.47
C LYS A 103 6.19 2.53 -4.08
N VAL A 104 6.12 3.46 -5.03
CA VAL A 104 4.92 3.65 -5.84
C VAL A 104 4.76 2.43 -6.72
N ILE A 105 3.57 1.85 -6.75
CA ILE A 105 3.23 0.79 -7.70
C ILE A 105 2.75 1.51 -8.97
N PRO A 106 3.52 1.50 -10.07
CA PRO A 106 3.11 2.14 -11.32
C PRO A 106 1.78 1.53 -11.78
N LYS A 107 0.91 2.36 -12.37
CA LYS A 107 -0.37 1.89 -12.92
C LYS A 107 -0.20 0.76 -13.96
N ASP A 108 0.96 0.69 -14.61
CA ASP A 108 1.28 -0.29 -15.65
C ASP A 108 2.15 -1.45 -15.14
N GLU A 109 2.65 -1.39 -13.91
CA GLU A 109 3.55 -2.38 -13.31
C GLU A 109 2.88 -3.00 -12.07
N ASP A 110 1.78 -3.70 -12.37
CA ASP A 110 0.88 -4.31 -11.44
C ASP A 110 1.44 -5.68 -11.01
N VAL A 111 2.51 -5.71 -10.19
CA VAL A 111 3.22 -6.99 -9.86
C VAL A 111 2.97 -7.47 -8.42
N ALA A 112 2.05 -6.85 -7.67
CA ALA A 112 1.51 -7.46 -6.46
C ALA A 112 0.13 -6.96 -5.98
N ALA A 113 -0.57 -6.14 -6.78
CA ALA A 113 -1.95 -5.73 -6.52
C ALA A 113 -2.76 -5.73 -7.82
N GLN A 114 -2.54 -6.75 -8.66
CA GLN A 114 -3.49 -7.07 -9.72
C GLN A 114 -4.83 -7.33 -9.06
N CYS A 115 -5.92 -7.00 -9.76
CA CYS A 115 -7.25 -7.47 -9.40
C CYS A 115 -7.28 -8.99 -9.61
N ILE A 116 -6.68 -9.72 -8.66
CA ILE A 116 -6.48 -11.15 -8.77
C ILE A 116 -7.83 -11.80 -8.52
N ASP A 117 -8.22 -12.68 -9.42
CA ASP A 117 -9.27 -13.65 -9.17
C ASP A 117 -8.80 -14.59 -8.05
N VAL A 118 -9.14 -14.29 -6.80
CA VAL A 118 -8.69 -15.07 -5.65
C VAL A 118 -9.61 -16.29 -5.51
N SER A 119 -9.09 -17.45 -5.89
CA SER A 119 -9.74 -18.74 -5.64
C SER A 119 -9.29 -19.41 -4.34
N LYS A 120 -8.13 -19.00 -3.79
CA LYS A 120 -7.54 -19.60 -2.58
C LYS A 120 -7.16 -18.50 -1.57
N PRO A 121 -8.09 -18.09 -0.69
CA PRO A 121 -7.85 -17.00 0.27
C PRO A 121 -6.62 -17.14 1.16
N MET A 122 -6.22 -18.37 1.48
CA MET A 122 -5.07 -18.64 2.36
C MET A 122 -3.71 -18.41 1.70
N ASP A 123 -3.67 -18.32 0.37
CA ASP A 123 -2.45 -18.08 -0.42
C ASP A 123 -2.20 -16.57 -0.65
N ILE A 124 -3.15 -15.72 -0.24
CA ILE A 124 -3.10 -14.27 -0.41
C ILE A 124 -2.88 -13.60 0.94
N ASP A 125 -1.77 -12.88 1.10
CA ASP A 125 -1.34 -12.36 2.40
C ASP A 125 -2.39 -11.43 3.05
N TRP A 126 -2.94 -10.48 2.30
CA TRP A 126 -3.96 -9.57 2.83
C TRP A 126 -5.24 -10.31 3.23
N MET A 127 -5.64 -11.31 2.44
CA MET A 127 -6.88 -12.05 2.68
C MET A 127 -6.71 -13.00 3.87
N LYS A 128 -5.53 -13.62 4.02
CA LYS A 128 -5.13 -14.38 5.21
C LYS A 128 -5.10 -13.51 6.46
N ALA A 129 -4.56 -12.30 6.38
CA ALA A 129 -4.57 -11.34 7.49
C ALA A 129 -6.00 -10.94 7.88
N ALA A 130 -6.84 -10.62 6.88
CA ALA A 130 -8.25 -10.28 7.08
C ALA A 130 -9.05 -11.46 7.68
N ILE A 131 -8.79 -12.71 7.27
CA ILE A 131 -9.42 -13.91 7.85
C ILE A 131 -9.10 -14.00 9.34
N ASN A 132 -7.84 -13.84 9.72
CA ASN A 132 -7.41 -13.93 11.12
C ASN A 132 -8.01 -12.80 11.96
N LEU A 133 -8.01 -11.58 11.40
CA LEU A 133 -8.48 -10.38 12.11
C LEU A 133 -10.00 -10.38 12.31
N PHE A 134 -10.74 -10.64 11.24
CA PHE A 134 -12.20 -10.49 11.25
C PHE A 134 -12.93 -11.78 11.56
N SER A 135 -12.24 -12.92 11.51
CA SER A 135 -12.82 -14.23 11.78
C SER A 135 -14.17 -14.42 11.05
N PRO A 136 -14.19 -14.36 9.70
CA PRO A 136 -15.40 -14.65 8.94
C PRO A 136 -15.78 -16.13 9.06
N GLU A 137 -17.06 -16.44 8.89
CA GLU A 137 -17.55 -17.81 8.73
C GLU A 137 -17.33 -18.32 7.30
N GLN A 138 -17.47 -17.42 6.32
CA GLN A 138 -17.38 -17.73 4.90
C GLN A 138 -16.89 -16.50 4.12
N ILE A 139 -16.15 -16.74 3.04
CA ILE A 139 -15.81 -15.71 2.05
C ILE A 139 -16.49 -16.06 0.73
N VAL A 140 -17.25 -15.11 0.19
CA VAL A 140 -17.93 -15.22 -1.11
C VAL A 140 -17.34 -14.19 -2.07
N LYS A 141 -16.89 -14.66 -3.23
CA LYS A 141 -16.37 -13.85 -4.32
C LYS A 141 -17.48 -13.50 -5.30
N PHE A 142 -17.51 -12.26 -5.78
CA PHE A 142 -18.44 -11.79 -6.80
C PHE A 142 -17.66 -11.14 -7.94
N ALA A 143 -18.03 -11.47 -9.19
CA ALA A 143 -17.58 -10.74 -10.37
C ALA A 143 -18.49 -9.52 -10.57
N VAL A 144 -17.94 -8.32 -10.49
CA VAL A 144 -18.67 -7.07 -10.74
C VAL A 144 -17.93 -6.33 -11.85
N ASP A 145 -18.53 -6.31 -13.04
CA ASP A 145 -17.88 -5.85 -14.28
C ASP A 145 -16.53 -6.56 -14.51
N ASP A 146 -15.43 -5.81 -14.61
CA ASP A 146 -14.05 -6.31 -14.76
C ASP A 146 -13.30 -6.41 -13.42
N GLN A 147 -14.02 -6.44 -12.29
CA GLN A 147 -13.45 -6.47 -10.94
C GLN A 147 -14.04 -7.55 -10.04
N TRP A 148 -13.38 -7.83 -8.92
CA TRP A 148 -13.85 -8.79 -7.93
C TRP A 148 -14.16 -8.11 -6.60
N LEU A 149 -15.28 -8.50 -5.98
CA LEU A 149 -15.62 -8.18 -4.60
C LEU A 149 -15.59 -9.43 -3.74
N TYR A 150 -15.15 -9.28 -2.50
CA TYR A 150 -15.04 -10.36 -1.53
C TYR A 150 -15.88 -10.03 -0.29
N LEU A 151 -16.99 -10.75 -0.15
CA LEU A 151 -17.88 -10.68 1.00
C LEU A 151 -17.39 -11.62 2.08
N PHE A 152 -16.91 -11.05 3.18
CA PHE A 152 -16.60 -11.73 4.41
C PHE A 152 -17.89 -11.84 5.23
N LYS A 153 -18.54 -13.01 5.15
CA LYS A 153 -19.73 -13.32 5.94
C LYS A 153 -19.34 -13.58 7.38
N GLY A 154 -20.02 -12.89 8.28
CA GLY A 154 -19.86 -12.97 9.72
C GLY A 154 -20.74 -11.91 10.37
N ASN A 155 -20.53 -11.65 11.66
CA ASN A 155 -21.16 -10.54 12.33
C ASN A 155 -20.09 -9.65 13.00
N PRO A 156 -19.77 -8.47 12.43
CA PRO A 156 -20.39 -7.85 11.26
C PRO A 156 -19.91 -8.42 9.92
N VAL A 157 -20.69 -8.17 8.87
CA VAL A 157 -20.35 -8.46 7.48
C VAL A 157 -19.39 -7.40 6.95
N ARG A 158 -18.39 -7.82 6.17
CA ARG A 158 -17.43 -6.90 5.54
C ARG A 158 -17.29 -7.19 4.06
N VAL A 159 -17.07 -6.15 3.27
CA VAL A 159 -16.84 -6.27 1.82
C VAL A 159 -15.49 -5.67 1.50
N PHE A 160 -14.68 -6.39 0.74
CA PHE A 160 -13.38 -5.94 0.25
C PHE A 160 -13.37 -5.95 -1.27
N ASP A 161 -12.62 -5.03 -1.88
CA ASP A 161 -12.31 -5.11 -3.30
C ASP A 161 -11.14 -6.08 -3.58
N CYS A 162 -10.82 -6.29 -4.86
CA CYS A 162 -9.73 -7.16 -5.29
C CYS A 162 -8.33 -6.66 -4.99
N TYR A 163 -8.20 -5.47 -4.43
CA TYR A 163 -6.95 -4.93 -3.95
C TYR A 163 -6.78 -5.11 -2.43
N GLY A 164 -7.77 -5.70 -1.77
CA GLY A 164 -7.77 -5.88 -0.32
C GLY A 164 -8.28 -4.65 0.45
N VAL A 165 -8.86 -3.66 -0.21
CA VAL A 165 -9.40 -2.48 0.46
C VAL A 165 -10.79 -2.80 1.02
N LYS A 166 -11.02 -2.55 2.31
CA LYS A 166 -12.34 -2.65 2.94
C LYS A 166 -13.26 -1.57 2.37
N VAL A 167 -14.23 -1.96 1.55
CA VAL A 167 -15.21 -1.04 0.95
C VAL A 167 -16.48 -0.89 1.80
N CYS A 168 -16.75 -1.85 2.70
CA CYS A 168 -17.88 -1.75 3.64
C CYS A 168 -17.68 -2.58 4.90
N ASP A 169 -18.21 -2.10 6.02
CA ASP A 169 -18.26 -2.79 7.30
C ASP A 169 -19.63 -2.59 7.97
N SER A 170 -20.41 -3.66 8.13
CA SER A 170 -21.76 -3.56 8.69
C SER A 170 -21.79 -3.31 10.20
N GLY A 171 -20.62 -3.22 10.85
CA GLY A 171 -20.49 -2.73 12.22
C GLY A 171 -20.42 -1.20 12.29
N GLU A 172 -20.03 -0.55 11.19
CA GLU A 172 -19.91 0.90 11.08
C GLU A 172 -21.08 1.51 10.31
N VAL A 173 -21.61 0.79 9.32
CA VAL A 173 -22.76 1.20 8.52
C VAL A 173 -23.86 0.15 8.53
N GLU A 174 -25.07 0.55 8.12
CA GLU A 174 -26.20 -0.36 8.03
C GLU A 174 -25.93 -1.51 7.03
N MET A 175 -26.22 -2.75 7.43
CA MET A 175 -25.97 -3.94 6.62
C MET A 175 -26.56 -3.85 5.20
N SER A 176 -27.75 -3.27 5.06
CA SER A 176 -28.42 -3.05 3.78
C SER A 176 -27.55 -2.24 2.80
N LYS A 177 -26.80 -1.25 3.30
CA LYS A 177 -25.87 -0.45 2.48
C LYS A 177 -24.70 -1.28 1.98
N CYS A 178 -24.14 -2.17 2.81
CA CYS A 178 -23.08 -3.08 2.37
C CYS A 178 -23.59 -4.07 1.32
N MET A 179 -24.80 -4.60 1.51
CA MET A 179 -25.38 -5.56 0.56
C MET A 179 -25.71 -4.92 -0.79
N ASN A 180 -26.03 -3.63 -0.83
CA ASN A 180 -26.27 -2.90 -2.07
C ASN A 180 -25.02 -2.72 -2.94
N LEU A 181 -23.81 -2.92 -2.40
CA LEU A 181 -22.57 -2.91 -3.19
C LEU A 181 -22.43 -4.17 -4.05
N ILE A 182 -23.17 -5.23 -3.72
CA ILE A 182 -23.17 -6.50 -4.44
C ILE A 182 -24.44 -6.53 -5.28
N PRO A 183 -24.34 -6.44 -6.62
CA PRO A 183 -25.51 -6.56 -7.49
C PRO A 183 -26.25 -7.88 -7.21
N GLN A 184 -27.57 -7.78 -7.07
CA GLN A 184 -28.40 -8.88 -6.55
C GLN A 184 -28.64 -10.00 -7.58
N ASP A 185 -28.28 -9.75 -8.84
CA ASP A 185 -28.47 -10.60 -10.01
C ASP A 185 -27.25 -11.46 -10.36
N ILE A 186 -26.10 -11.22 -9.71
CA ILE A 186 -24.88 -12.02 -9.89
C ILE A 186 -24.74 -13.05 -8.78
N GLY A 187 -24.50 -14.29 -9.20
CA GLY A 187 -24.19 -15.40 -8.31
C GLY A 187 -22.78 -15.25 -7.71
N GLY A 188 -22.68 -15.35 -6.39
CA GLY A 188 -21.39 -15.38 -5.70
C GLY A 188 -20.81 -16.79 -5.60
N GLU A 189 -19.50 -16.91 -5.67
CA GLU A 189 -18.75 -18.15 -5.48
C GLU A 189 -18.20 -18.23 -4.05
N VAL A 190 -18.49 -19.30 -3.32
CA VAL A 190 -17.86 -19.55 -2.01
C VAL A 190 -16.42 -20.02 -2.24
N ILE A 191 -15.44 -19.20 -1.85
CA ILE A 191 -14.01 -19.51 -2.05
C ILE A 191 -13.30 -19.95 -0.76
N TRP A 192 -13.94 -19.76 0.40
CA TRP A 192 -13.44 -20.22 1.68
C TRP A 192 -14.56 -20.32 2.71
N GLN A 193 -14.46 -21.30 3.60
CA GLN A 193 -15.37 -21.50 4.73
C GLN A 193 -14.58 -22.00 5.93
N ARG A 194 -14.92 -21.51 7.12
CA ARG A 194 -14.30 -21.99 8.36
C ARG A 194 -14.65 -23.46 8.59
N GLU A 195 -13.62 -24.27 8.81
CA GLU A 195 -13.80 -25.64 9.29
C GLU A 195 -14.13 -25.60 10.79
N TYR A 196 -15.31 -26.10 11.17
CA TYR A 196 -15.62 -26.39 12.57
C TYR A 196 -15.20 -27.83 12.86
N LYS A 197 -14.22 -28.01 13.75
CA LYS A 197 -14.04 -29.32 14.39
C LYS A 197 -15.16 -29.47 15.40
N ASN A 198 -16.04 -30.43 15.15
CA ASN A 198 -16.97 -30.91 16.16
C ASN A 198 -16.14 -31.77 17.13
N ASP A 199 -15.68 -31.16 18.22
CA ASP A 199 -15.14 -31.89 19.37
C ASP A 199 -16.28 -32.56 20.16
#